data_AF-A0A3C1X380-F1
#
_entry.id   AF-A0A3C1X380-F1
#
_cell.length_a   1.000
_cell.length_b   1.000
_cell.length_c   1.000
_cell.angle_alpha   90.00
_cell.angle_beta   90.00
_cell.angle_gamma   90.00
#
_symmetry.space_group_name_H-M   'P 1'
#
loop_
_entity.id
_entity.type
_entity.pdbx_description
1 polymer ?
#
loop_
_entity_poly.entity_id
_entity_poly.type
_entity_poly.pdbx_seq_one_letter_code
_entity_poly.pdbx_strand_id
1 'polypeptide(L)'
;MSPSRAGRGSKRGSEPELLAESVVVPTVQDPGWRRTLQRQLLQWYAVAGRRLPWRQSQDPYRIWLSEIMLQQTTVAAVIPYFQRFTAAWPNVAALAAAPLDEVLRLWEGLGYYSRARNLHRAAGLVVSEYGGQFPRDVKLLQQLPGVGRYTAGAIASFAFDLPAPIVEANTERLYARLLALQDDVRSASGQKQLWAFAEAIVSAERPGDFNQAVMDLGSQLCTPTNPACPACPVSGYCGAYRQGLQHELPRKPPRVAITAICELALIPTRVHRGQRQFLLRRREAGERWAGMWDAWREETRPEVLDGLGG
;
A
#
# COMPACT_ATOMS: atom_id res chain seq x y z
N MET A 1 23.70 -1.60 -61.57
CA MET A 1 23.52 -0.99 -60.23
C MET A 1 22.59 -1.88 -59.43
N SER A 2 23.14 -2.72 -58.54
CA SER A 2 22.38 -3.46 -57.53
C SER A 2 21.97 -2.52 -56.39
N PRO A 3 20.85 -2.77 -55.68
CA PRO A 3 20.87 -3.66 -54.50
C PRO A 3 19.59 -4.53 -54.37
N SER A 4 19.67 -5.84 -54.12
CA SER A 4 19.80 -6.49 -52.81
C SER A 4 18.80 -6.04 -51.73
N ARG A 5 17.80 -6.89 -51.44
CA ARG A 5 17.04 -6.91 -50.17
C ARG A 5 16.99 -8.33 -49.62
N ALA A 6 18.00 -8.66 -48.82
CA ALA A 6 17.88 -9.57 -47.68
C ALA A 6 17.25 -8.77 -46.51
N GLY A 7 16.57 -9.32 -45.51
CA GLY A 7 16.25 -10.68 -45.14
C GLY A 7 15.28 -10.62 -43.95
N ARG A 8 14.54 -11.71 -43.74
CA ARG A 8 13.61 -11.90 -42.61
C ARG A 8 14.38 -12.00 -41.30
N GLY A 9 14.09 -11.10 -40.35
CA GLY A 9 14.52 -11.19 -38.97
C GLY A 9 13.33 -11.54 -38.07
N SER A 10 13.21 -12.82 -37.73
CA SER A 10 12.33 -13.35 -36.69
C SER A 10 12.69 -12.71 -35.34
N LYS A 11 11.77 -11.94 -34.74
CA LYS A 11 11.91 -11.44 -33.36
C LYS A 11 11.68 -12.60 -32.41
N ARG A 12 12.76 -13.23 -31.95
CA ARG A 12 12.77 -14.14 -30.80
C ARG A 12 12.31 -13.37 -29.57
N GLY A 13 11.55 -14.08 -28.72
CA GLY A 13 11.01 -13.57 -27.47
C GLY A 13 12.09 -12.96 -26.59
N SER A 14 11.72 -11.87 -25.94
CA SER A 14 12.49 -11.18 -24.91
C SER A 14 12.75 -12.14 -23.74
N GLU A 15 13.99 -12.61 -23.62
CA GLU A 15 14.49 -13.16 -22.35
C GLU A 15 14.46 -12.07 -21.27
N PRO A 16 14.17 -12.42 -20.02
CA PRO A 16 14.19 -11.46 -18.92
C PRO A 16 15.62 -10.94 -18.74
N GLU A 17 15.76 -9.63 -18.86
CA GLU A 17 17.00 -8.89 -18.62
C GLU A 17 17.59 -9.34 -17.26
N LEU A 18 18.75 -10.00 -17.34
CA LEU A 18 19.47 -10.53 -16.19
C LEU A 18 19.62 -9.42 -15.13
N LEU A 19 19.08 -9.69 -13.94
CA LEU A 19 19.22 -8.87 -12.75
C LEU A 19 20.68 -8.43 -12.64
N ALA A 20 20.92 -7.11 -12.66
CA ALA A 20 22.24 -6.51 -12.54
C ALA A 20 23.10 -7.26 -11.50
N GLU A 21 24.28 -7.70 -11.91
CA GLU A 21 25.21 -8.56 -11.15
C GLU A 21 25.59 -8.05 -9.75
N SER A 22 25.21 -6.83 -9.38
CA SER A 22 25.56 -6.17 -8.13
C SER A 22 24.45 -6.11 -7.07
N VAL A 23 23.27 -6.66 -7.29
CA VAL A 23 22.08 -6.28 -6.48
C VAL A 23 21.46 -7.40 -5.64
N VAL A 24 21.96 -8.63 -5.68
CA VAL A 24 21.34 -9.70 -4.89
C VAL A 24 22.38 -10.62 -4.28
N VAL A 25 22.19 -10.96 -3.00
CA VAL A 25 22.97 -12.00 -2.30
C VAL A 25 23.05 -13.23 -3.22
N PRO A 26 24.24 -13.81 -3.48
CA PRO A 26 24.40 -14.92 -4.42
C PRO A 26 23.41 -16.09 -4.21
N THR A 27 22.92 -16.24 -2.97
CA THR A 27 21.93 -17.25 -2.57
C THR A 27 20.54 -17.06 -3.16
N VAL A 28 20.12 -15.84 -3.53
CA VAL A 28 18.77 -15.61 -4.09
C VAL A 28 18.71 -16.04 -5.57
N GLN A 29 19.85 -16.04 -6.27
CA GLN A 29 19.91 -16.53 -7.64
C GLN A 29 19.73 -18.06 -7.69
N ASP A 30 20.06 -18.78 -6.61
CA ASP A 30 19.85 -20.22 -6.49
C ASP A 30 18.34 -20.58 -6.51
N PRO A 31 17.86 -21.32 -7.53
CA PRO A 31 16.48 -21.78 -7.60
C PRO A 31 16.11 -22.76 -6.47
N GLY A 32 17.06 -23.52 -5.92
CA GLY A 32 16.85 -24.42 -4.79
C GLY A 32 16.53 -23.66 -3.51
N TRP A 33 17.30 -22.63 -3.23
CA TRP A 33 17.05 -21.68 -2.15
C TRP A 33 15.67 -21.04 -2.26
N ARG A 34 15.33 -20.48 -3.44
CA ARG A 34 14.04 -19.81 -3.68
C ARG A 34 12.84 -20.73 -3.46
N ARG A 35 12.87 -21.93 -4.06
CA ARG A 35 11.79 -22.92 -3.90
C ARG A 35 11.61 -23.33 -2.44
N THR A 36 12.70 -23.47 -1.69
CA THR A 36 12.60 -23.87 -0.28
C THR A 36 12.02 -22.77 0.58
N LEU A 37 12.46 -21.52 0.39
CA LEU A 37 11.90 -20.35 1.06
C LEU A 37 10.41 -20.20 0.76
N GLN A 38 10.01 -20.27 -0.51
CA GLN A 38 8.61 -20.21 -0.94
C GLN A 38 7.78 -21.31 -0.26
N ARG A 39 8.27 -22.55 -0.29
CA ARG A 39 7.57 -23.69 0.34
C ARG A 39 7.38 -23.48 1.83
N GLN A 40 8.41 -23.08 2.57
CA GLN A 40 8.31 -22.87 4.02
C GLN A 40 7.34 -21.74 4.39
N LEU A 41 7.36 -20.62 3.64
CA LEU A 41 6.41 -19.53 3.83
C LEU A 41 4.98 -19.95 3.57
N LEU A 42 4.73 -20.66 2.47
CA LEU A 42 3.39 -21.11 2.09
C LEU A 42 2.85 -22.17 3.07
N GLN A 43 3.70 -23.07 3.58
CA GLN A 43 3.34 -24.04 4.62
C GLN A 43 2.97 -23.35 5.93
N TRP A 44 3.78 -22.39 6.37
CA TRP A 44 3.47 -21.60 7.56
C TRP A 44 2.17 -20.82 7.39
N TYR A 45 1.97 -20.17 6.24
CA TYR A 45 0.78 -19.38 5.95
C TYR A 45 -0.50 -20.22 5.91
N ALA A 46 -0.43 -21.46 5.45
CA ALA A 46 -1.59 -22.37 5.46
C ALA A 46 -2.14 -22.62 6.88
N VAL A 47 -1.29 -22.53 7.92
CA VAL A 47 -1.66 -22.76 9.32
C VAL A 47 -1.88 -21.45 10.09
N ALA A 48 -1.00 -20.46 9.89
CA ALA A 48 -0.95 -19.23 10.68
C ALA A 48 -1.49 -17.98 9.94
N GLY A 49 -1.93 -18.12 8.69
CA GLY A 49 -2.46 -17.03 7.88
C GLY A 49 -3.72 -16.42 8.48
N ARG A 50 -3.79 -15.09 8.52
CA ARG A 50 -4.95 -14.38 9.08
C ARG A 50 -6.16 -14.51 8.16
N ARG A 51 -7.31 -14.85 8.75
CA ARG A 51 -8.62 -14.80 8.09
C ARG A 51 -9.19 -13.39 8.21
N LEU A 52 -9.20 -12.65 7.10
CA LEU A 52 -9.71 -11.27 7.04
C LEU A 52 -10.88 -11.20 6.04
N PRO A 53 -11.87 -10.29 6.24
CA PRO A 53 -13.07 -10.23 5.39
C PRO A 53 -12.79 -10.06 3.89
N TRP A 54 -11.71 -9.36 3.53
CA TRP A 54 -11.29 -9.16 2.14
C TRP A 54 -10.45 -10.31 1.56
N ARG A 55 -9.89 -11.18 2.40
CA ARG A 55 -9.11 -12.37 1.96
C ARG A 55 -9.98 -13.59 1.65
N GLN A 56 -11.27 -13.52 1.96
CA GLN A 56 -12.24 -14.57 1.66
C GLN A 56 -12.84 -14.42 0.26
N SER A 57 -12.27 -13.54 -0.57
CA SER A 57 -12.76 -13.18 -1.89
C SER A 57 -11.58 -12.93 -2.82
N GLN A 58 -11.70 -13.33 -4.08
CA GLN A 58 -10.80 -12.93 -5.17
C GLN A 58 -11.34 -11.74 -5.97
N ASP A 59 -12.48 -11.17 -5.55
CA ASP A 59 -13.05 -9.98 -6.20
C ASP A 59 -12.06 -8.79 -6.15
N PRO A 60 -11.59 -8.30 -7.32
CA PRO A 60 -10.67 -7.18 -7.39
C PRO A 60 -11.19 -5.91 -6.71
N TYR A 61 -12.51 -5.66 -6.73
CA TYR A 61 -13.11 -4.49 -6.10
C TYR A 61 -12.91 -4.52 -4.58
N ARG A 62 -13.22 -5.66 -3.96
CA ARG A 62 -13.07 -5.87 -2.51
C ARG A 62 -11.61 -5.83 -2.08
N ILE A 63 -10.73 -6.46 -2.84
CA ILE A 63 -9.29 -6.45 -2.59
C ILE A 63 -8.77 -5.01 -2.67
N TRP A 64 -8.99 -4.32 -3.79
CA TRP A 64 -8.54 -2.94 -3.98
C TRP A 64 -9.07 -2.01 -2.89
N LEU A 65 -10.36 -2.09 -2.56
CA LEU A 65 -10.95 -1.28 -1.48
C LEU A 65 -10.23 -1.49 -0.15
N SER A 66 -9.98 -2.76 0.22
CA SER A 66 -9.26 -3.08 1.45
C SER A 66 -7.83 -2.56 1.45
N GLU A 67 -7.13 -2.67 0.32
CA GLU A 67 -5.75 -2.20 0.18
C GLU A 67 -5.64 -0.68 0.31
N ILE A 68 -6.60 0.07 -0.25
CA ILE A 68 -6.65 1.53 -0.07
C ILE A 68 -6.96 1.89 1.39
N MET A 69 -7.88 1.18 2.04
CA MET A 69 -8.21 1.41 3.46
C MET A 69 -7.04 1.10 4.39
N LEU A 70 -6.23 0.08 4.11
CA LEU A 70 -5.09 -0.34 4.93
C LEU A 70 -3.88 0.60 4.85
N GLN A 71 -3.85 1.52 3.89
CA GLN A 71 -2.79 2.53 3.80
C GLN A 71 -2.75 3.39 5.08
N GLN A 72 -1.72 3.21 5.90
CA GLN A 72 -1.56 3.93 7.17
C GLN A 72 -2.75 3.76 8.13
N THR A 73 -3.43 2.61 8.08
CA THR A 73 -4.52 2.27 9.02
C THR A 73 -4.39 0.83 9.48
N THR A 74 -4.71 0.56 10.75
CA THR A 74 -4.62 -0.80 11.31
C THR A 74 -5.75 -1.69 10.79
N VAL A 75 -5.48 -2.99 10.68
CA VAL A 75 -6.47 -4.00 10.27
C VAL A 75 -7.74 -3.93 11.11
N ALA A 76 -7.60 -3.83 12.44
CA ALA A 76 -8.74 -3.76 13.35
C ALA A 76 -9.65 -2.55 13.08
N ALA A 77 -9.06 -1.39 12.78
CA ALA A 77 -9.82 -0.20 12.41
C ALA A 77 -10.48 -0.34 11.02
N VAL A 78 -9.84 -1.01 10.05
CA VAL A 78 -10.39 -1.17 8.70
C VAL A 78 -11.61 -2.09 8.64
N ILE A 79 -11.66 -3.17 9.42
CA ILE A 79 -12.73 -4.20 9.36
C ILE A 79 -14.16 -3.60 9.33
N PRO A 80 -14.58 -2.76 10.31
CA PRO A 80 -15.93 -2.21 10.30
C PRO A 80 -16.18 -1.21 9.16
N TYR A 81 -15.14 -0.54 8.66
CA TYR A 81 -15.25 0.36 7.50
C TYR A 81 -15.45 -0.43 6.21
N PHE A 82 -14.66 -1.48 6.02
CA PHE A 82 -14.78 -2.36 4.86
C PHE A 82 -16.18 -2.99 4.77
N GLN A 83 -16.70 -3.48 5.90
CA GLN A 83 -18.03 -4.10 5.96
C GLN A 83 -19.15 -3.13 5.55
N ARG A 84 -19.18 -1.92 6.13
CA ARG A 84 -20.21 -0.94 5.77
C ARG A 84 -20.08 -0.40 4.34
N PHE A 85 -18.85 -0.22 3.84
CA PHE A 85 -18.62 0.22 2.46
C PHE A 85 -19.13 -0.82 1.46
N THR A 86 -18.78 -2.09 1.68
CA THR A 86 -19.22 -3.17 0.78
C THR A 86 -20.70 -3.51 0.90
N ALA A 87 -21.34 -3.17 2.03
CA ALA A 87 -22.79 -3.23 2.16
C ALA A 87 -23.50 -2.10 1.39
N ALA A 88 -22.98 -0.87 1.46
CA ALA A 88 -23.54 0.29 0.76
C ALA A 88 -23.28 0.24 -0.76
N TRP A 89 -22.07 -0.17 -1.15
CA TRP A 89 -21.63 -0.27 -2.53
C TRP A 89 -21.03 -1.66 -2.79
N PRO A 90 -21.85 -2.63 -3.20
CA PRO A 90 -21.40 -4.03 -3.36
C PRO A 90 -20.39 -4.26 -4.47
N ASN A 91 -20.28 -3.33 -5.44
CA ASN A 91 -19.37 -3.43 -6.57
C ASN A 91 -18.83 -2.05 -6.98
N VAL A 92 -17.85 -2.04 -7.89
CA VAL A 92 -17.19 -0.81 -8.37
C VAL A 92 -18.14 0.15 -9.07
N ALA A 93 -19.15 -0.37 -9.80
CA ALA A 93 -20.13 0.47 -10.48
C ALA A 93 -21.04 1.22 -9.50
N ALA A 94 -21.48 0.54 -8.43
CA ALA A 94 -22.24 1.17 -7.35
C ALA A 94 -21.42 2.26 -6.65
N LEU A 95 -20.13 2.03 -6.39
CA LEU A 95 -19.25 3.04 -5.81
C LEU A 95 -19.03 4.23 -6.75
N ALA A 96 -18.85 3.97 -8.06
CA ALA A 96 -18.63 5.01 -9.06
C ALA A 96 -19.86 5.93 -9.22
N ALA A 97 -21.07 5.36 -9.14
CA ALA A 97 -22.32 6.10 -9.24
C ALA A 97 -22.67 6.89 -7.97
N ALA A 98 -22.04 6.59 -6.84
CA ALA A 98 -22.33 7.22 -5.56
C ALA A 98 -21.96 8.71 -5.55
N PRO A 99 -22.75 9.60 -4.91
CA PRO A 99 -22.33 10.96 -4.64
C PRO A 99 -21.05 10.99 -3.79
N LEU A 100 -20.06 11.81 -4.17
CA LEU A 100 -18.79 11.89 -3.45
C LEU A 100 -18.97 12.24 -1.96
N ASP A 101 -19.92 13.11 -1.63
CA ASP A 101 -20.18 13.49 -0.24
C ASP A 101 -20.66 12.31 0.62
N GLU A 102 -21.39 11.34 0.04
CA GLU A 102 -21.77 10.11 0.74
C GLU A 102 -20.56 9.18 0.95
N VAL A 103 -19.68 9.08 -0.04
CA VAL A 103 -18.41 8.33 0.07
C VAL A 103 -17.55 8.91 1.18
N LEU A 104 -17.40 10.24 1.23
CA LEU A 104 -16.63 10.93 2.27
C LEU A 104 -17.26 10.75 3.66
N ARG A 105 -18.59 10.78 3.76
CA ARG A 105 -19.32 10.51 5.01
C ARG A 105 -19.08 9.09 5.50
N LEU A 106 -19.17 8.07 4.63
CA LEU A 106 -18.89 6.69 5.06
C LEU A 106 -17.40 6.49 5.41
N TRP A 107 -16.49 7.26 4.81
CA TRP A 107 -15.06 7.27 5.12
C TRP A 107 -14.71 8.03 6.41
N GLU A 108 -15.66 8.75 7.01
CA GLU A 108 -15.40 9.58 8.18
C GLU A 108 -14.77 8.77 9.32
N GLY A 109 -13.67 9.29 9.88
CA GLY A 109 -12.89 8.65 10.94
C GLY A 109 -11.71 7.78 10.47
N LEU A 110 -11.62 7.40 9.20
CA LEU A 110 -10.50 6.60 8.65
C LEU A 110 -9.22 7.44 8.41
N GLY A 111 -9.35 8.76 8.34
CA GLY A 111 -8.24 9.68 8.02
C GLY A 111 -7.80 9.62 6.54
N TYR A 112 -6.88 10.52 6.17
CA TYR A 112 -6.31 10.64 4.81
C TYR A 112 -7.37 10.61 3.70
N TYR A 113 -8.28 11.57 3.69
CA TYR A 113 -9.45 11.59 2.79
C TYR A 113 -9.13 11.78 1.31
N SER A 114 -7.87 12.13 0.98
CA SER A 114 -7.37 12.01 -0.39
C SER A 114 -7.50 10.57 -0.91
N ARG A 115 -7.37 9.56 -0.05
CA ARG A 115 -7.62 8.15 -0.39
C ARG A 115 -9.05 7.92 -0.85
N ALA A 116 -10.04 8.38 -0.10
CA ALA A 116 -11.45 8.26 -0.46
C ALA A 116 -11.77 8.95 -1.80
N ARG A 117 -11.22 10.14 -2.03
CA ARG A 117 -11.40 10.87 -3.29
C ARG A 117 -10.74 10.17 -4.47
N ASN A 118 -9.52 9.68 -4.29
CA ASN A 118 -8.82 8.92 -5.33
C ASN A 118 -9.52 7.59 -5.60
N LEU A 119 -10.00 6.90 -4.55
CA LEU A 119 -10.82 5.69 -4.65
C LEU A 119 -12.05 5.95 -5.51
N HIS A 120 -12.82 7.00 -5.22
CA HIS A 120 -14.02 7.35 -6.00
C HIS A 120 -13.69 7.70 -7.46
N ARG A 121 -12.65 8.51 -7.69
CA ARG A 121 -12.19 8.83 -9.06
C ARG A 121 -11.75 7.58 -9.83
N ALA A 122 -11.00 6.69 -9.18
CA ALA A 122 -10.56 5.43 -9.77
C ALA A 122 -11.73 4.49 -10.06
N ALA A 123 -12.75 4.43 -9.20
CA ALA A 123 -13.97 3.67 -9.48
C ALA A 123 -14.66 4.17 -10.76
N GLY A 124 -14.76 5.51 -10.92
CA GLY A 124 -15.27 6.13 -12.15
C GLY A 124 -14.49 5.69 -13.40
N LEU A 125 -13.15 5.74 -13.34
CA LEU A 125 -12.29 5.32 -14.45
C LEU A 125 -12.40 3.82 -14.76
N VAL A 126 -12.50 2.97 -13.73
CA VAL A 126 -12.71 1.52 -13.93
C VAL A 126 -14.03 1.26 -14.68
N VAL A 127 -15.08 2.03 -14.40
CA VAL A 127 -16.35 1.91 -15.12
C VAL A 127 -16.26 2.47 -16.53
N SER A 128 -15.73 3.69 -16.70
CA SER A 128 -15.74 4.37 -18.00
C SER A 128 -14.76 3.77 -19.01
N GLU A 129 -13.53 3.44 -18.59
CA GLU A 129 -12.46 2.99 -19.49
C GLU A 129 -12.36 1.47 -19.59
N TYR A 130 -12.77 0.75 -18.54
CA TYR A 130 -12.58 -0.70 -18.44
C TYR A 130 -13.90 -1.48 -18.25
N GLY A 131 -15.05 -0.85 -18.48
CA GLY A 131 -16.36 -1.50 -18.45
C GLY A 131 -16.74 -2.11 -17.10
N GLY A 132 -16.21 -1.54 -16.01
CA GLY A 132 -16.43 -2.03 -14.64
C GLY A 132 -15.53 -3.19 -14.23
N GLN A 133 -14.54 -3.56 -15.06
CA GLN A 133 -13.58 -4.63 -14.75
C GLN A 133 -12.20 -4.04 -14.47
N PHE A 134 -11.56 -4.49 -13.39
CA PHE A 134 -10.19 -4.07 -13.13
C PHE A 134 -9.23 -4.67 -14.17
N PRO A 135 -8.28 -3.89 -14.72
CA PRO A 135 -7.33 -4.40 -15.70
C PRO A 135 -6.41 -5.46 -15.06
N ARG A 136 -6.18 -6.55 -15.79
CA ARG A 136 -5.28 -7.65 -15.37
C ARG A 136 -3.83 -7.36 -15.77
N ASP A 137 -3.37 -6.13 -15.54
CA ASP A 137 -2.02 -5.68 -15.86
C ASP A 137 -1.53 -4.68 -14.80
N VAL A 138 -0.33 -4.92 -14.29
CA VAL A 138 0.25 -4.13 -13.20
C VAL A 138 0.52 -2.67 -13.61
N LYS A 139 0.87 -2.42 -14.87
CA LYS A 139 1.13 -1.06 -15.36
C LYS A 139 -0.17 -0.28 -15.53
N LEU A 140 -1.21 -0.92 -16.06
CA LEU A 140 -2.54 -0.31 -16.17
C LEU A 140 -3.15 -0.04 -14.79
N LEU A 141 -3.02 -0.98 -13.84
CA LEU A 141 -3.46 -0.76 -12.46
C LEU A 141 -2.79 0.45 -11.81
N GLN A 142 -1.49 0.68 -12.04
CA GLN A 142 -0.75 1.84 -11.52
C GLN A 142 -1.20 3.18 -12.08
N GLN A 143 -1.94 3.20 -13.20
CA GLN A 143 -2.50 4.43 -13.74
C GLN A 143 -3.75 4.88 -12.98
N LEU A 144 -4.35 4.00 -12.16
CA LEU A 144 -5.52 4.35 -11.36
C LEU A 144 -5.13 5.31 -10.21
N PRO A 145 -5.91 6.37 -9.97
CA PRO A 145 -5.66 7.29 -8.86
C PRO A 145 -5.52 6.59 -7.50
N GLY A 146 -4.42 6.88 -6.80
CA GLY A 146 -4.14 6.30 -5.48
C GLY A 146 -3.61 4.86 -5.51
N VAL A 147 -3.38 4.27 -6.68
CA VAL A 147 -2.80 2.94 -6.85
C VAL A 147 -1.31 3.07 -7.19
N GLY A 148 -0.45 2.84 -6.20
CA GLY A 148 1.01 2.76 -6.41
C GLY A 148 1.46 1.34 -6.80
N ARG A 149 2.77 1.18 -7.02
CA ARG A 149 3.40 -0.12 -7.40
C ARG A 149 3.01 -1.27 -6.46
N TYR A 150 3.03 -1.02 -5.14
CA TYR A 150 2.56 -1.98 -4.13
C TYR A 150 1.11 -2.41 -4.37
N THR A 151 0.19 -1.45 -4.42
CA THR A 151 -1.25 -1.72 -4.50
C THR A 151 -1.60 -2.38 -5.83
N ALA A 152 -0.94 -2.01 -6.94
CA ALA A 152 -1.10 -2.72 -8.20
C ALA A 152 -0.61 -4.17 -8.13
N GLY A 153 0.54 -4.43 -7.49
CA GLY A 153 1.04 -5.78 -7.27
C GLY A 153 0.11 -6.61 -6.36
N ALA A 154 -0.44 -6.00 -5.32
CA ALA A 154 -1.43 -6.61 -4.44
C ALA A 154 -2.70 -7.01 -5.21
N ILE A 155 -3.32 -6.10 -5.97
CA ILE A 155 -4.51 -6.42 -6.78
C ILE A 155 -4.18 -7.52 -7.80
N ALA A 156 -3.08 -7.37 -8.53
CA ALA A 156 -2.68 -8.32 -9.58
C ALA A 156 -2.43 -9.73 -9.02
N SER A 157 -1.76 -9.84 -7.88
CA SER A 157 -1.47 -11.14 -7.28
C SER A 157 -2.65 -11.73 -6.50
N PHE A 158 -3.43 -10.94 -5.77
CA PHE A 158 -4.53 -11.45 -4.94
C PHE A 158 -5.80 -11.76 -5.72
N ALA A 159 -6.09 -10.98 -6.77
CA ALA A 159 -7.33 -11.09 -7.53
C ALA A 159 -7.16 -11.85 -8.85
N PHE A 160 -5.96 -11.84 -9.42
CA PHE A 160 -5.71 -12.38 -10.76
C PHE A 160 -4.59 -13.42 -10.80
N ASP A 161 -4.02 -13.81 -9.66
CA ASP A 161 -2.92 -14.78 -9.54
C ASP A 161 -1.73 -14.46 -10.47
N LEU A 162 -1.48 -13.17 -10.72
CA LEU A 162 -0.31 -12.75 -11.47
C LEU A 162 0.91 -12.73 -10.53
N PRO A 163 2.10 -13.15 -11.00
CA PRO A 163 3.34 -13.15 -10.21
C PRO A 163 3.91 -11.73 -10.03
N ALA A 164 3.07 -10.82 -9.54
CA ALA A 164 3.43 -9.45 -9.26
C ALA A 164 4.00 -9.33 -7.84
N PRO A 165 5.23 -8.82 -7.67
CA PRO A 165 5.84 -8.62 -6.37
C PRO A 165 5.13 -7.51 -5.58
N ILE A 166 5.29 -7.54 -4.25
CA ILE A 166 4.87 -6.44 -3.37
C ILE A 166 6.02 -5.99 -2.45
N VAL A 167 6.07 -4.69 -2.19
CA VAL A 167 6.90 -4.08 -1.14
C VAL A 167 6.08 -2.99 -0.44
N GLU A 168 5.59 -3.31 0.75
CA GLU A 168 5.01 -2.39 1.74
C GLU A 168 5.83 -2.41 3.04
N ALA A 169 5.50 -1.57 4.03
CA ALA A 169 6.31 -1.35 5.22
C ALA A 169 6.70 -2.61 6.03
N ASN A 170 5.88 -3.66 6.07
CA ASN A 170 6.25 -4.93 6.74
C ASN A 170 7.20 -5.76 5.87
N THR A 171 6.87 -5.95 4.60
CA THR A 171 7.73 -6.65 3.64
C THR A 171 9.06 -5.92 3.40
N GLU A 172 9.10 -4.59 3.37
CA GLU A 172 10.33 -3.78 3.30
C GLU A 172 11.29 -4.14 4.44
N ARG A 173 10.79 -4.16 5.68
CA ARG A 173 11.56 -4.57 6.86
C ARG A 173 11.98 -6.03 6.78
N LEU A 174 11.06 -6.92 6.40
CA LEU A 174 11.34 -8.36 6.26
C LEU A 174 12.44 -8.60 5.23
N TYR A 175 12.34 -8.00 4.05
CA TYR A 175 13.29 -8.16 2.95
C TYR A 175 14.63 -7.54 3.28
N ALA A 176 14.66 -6.34 3.88
CA ALA A 176 15.89 -5.74 4.35
C ALA A 176 16.64 -6.66 5.33
N ARG A 177 15.91 -7.31 6.25
CA ARG A 177 16.51 -8.28 7.18
C ARG A 177 16.94 -9.58 6.50
N LEU A 178 16.13 -10.14 5.60
CA LEU A 178 16.50 -11.34 4.83
C LEU A 178 17.78 -11.11 4.02
N LEU A 179 17.91 -9.95 3.40
CA LEU A 179 19.08 -9.54 2.62
C LEU A 179 20.28 -9.10 3.47
N ALA A 180 20.10 -8.85 4.77
CA ALA A 180 21.05 -8.04 5.57
C ALA A 180 21.42 -6.71 4.87
N LEU A 181 20.41 -6.05 4.29
CA LEU A 181 20.57 -4.87 3.46
C LEU A 181 21.24 -3.73 4.25
N GLN A 182 22.37 -3.26 3.74
CA GLN A 182 23.12 -2.17 4.37
C GLN A 182 22.63 -0.78 3.96
N ASP A 183 22.05 -0.66 2.76
CA ASP A 183 21.53 0.60 2.26
C ASP A 183 20.31 1.07 3.06
N ASP A 184 20.10 2.39 3.11
CA ASP A 184 18.85 2.97 3.58
C ASP A 184 17.71 2.48 2.69
N VAL A 185 16.69 1.89 3.30
CA VAL A 185 15.49 1.41 2.59
C VAL A 185 14.75 2.52 1.86
N ARG A 186 14.92 3.79 2.23
CA ARG A 186 14.31 4.94 1.53
C ARG A 186 15.15 5.48 0.38
N SER A 187 16.40 5.05 0.24
CA SER A 187 17.26 5.45 -0.88
C SER A 187 16.83 4.76 -2.18
N ALA A 188 17.14 5.39 -3.32
CA ALA A 188 16.87 4.79 -4.63
C ALA A 188 17.56 3.43 -4.81
N SER A 189 18.79 3.30 -4.29
CA SER A 189 19.53 2.02 -4.29
C SER A 189 18.81 0.98 -3.45
N GLY A 190 18.51 1.28 -2.18
CA GLY A 190 17.80 0.37 -1.27
C GLY A 190 16.45 -0.10 -1.84
N GLN A 191 15.64 0.82 -2.36
CA GLN A 191 14.38 0.47 -3.03
C GLN A 191 14.60 -0.45 -4.24
N LYS A 192 15.62 -0.18 -5.07
CA LYS A 192 15.95 -1.05 -6.20
C LYS A 192 16.28 -2.48 -5.74
N GLN A 193 17.08 -2.64 -4.67
CA GLN A 193 17.42 -3.97 -4.15
C GLN A 193 16.20 -4.70 -3.58
N LEU A 194 15.36 -3.99 -2.81
CA LEU A 194 14.16 -4.57 -2.21
C LEU A 194 13.16 -5.06 -3.25
N TRP A 195 12.92 -4.27 -4.30
CA TRP A 195 12.03 -4.66 -5.39
C TRP A 195 12.61 -5.80 -6.24
N ALA A 196 13.91 -5.77 -6.55
CA ALA A 196 14.58 -6.87 -7.25
C ALA A 196 14.51 -8.18 -6.45
N PHE A 197 14.68 -8.11 -5.13
CA PHE A 197 14.52 -9.26 -4.25
C PHE A 197 13.09 -9.78 -4.25
N ALA A 198 12.09 -8.90 -4.13
CA ALA A 198 10.67 -9.27 -4.18
C ALA A 198 10.32 -9.97 -5.51
N GLU A 199 10.81 -9.45 -6.63
CA GLU A 199 10.66 -10.05 -7.97
C GLU A 199 11.31 -11.43 -8.06
N ALA A 200 12.48 -11.61 -7.46
CA ALA A 200 13.19 -12.88 -7.51
C ALA A 200 12.50 -13.99 -6.69
N ILE A 201 11.83 -13.64 -5.58
CA ILE A 201 11.26 -14.61 -4.64
C ILE A 201 9.76 -14.84 -4.79
N VAL A 202 9.01 -13.98 -5.48
CA VAL A 202 7.56 -14.16 -5.65
C VAL A 202 7.27 -15.53 -6.28
N SER A 203 6.29 -16.25 -5.73
CA SER A 203 5.91 -17.56 -6.26
C SER A 203 5.21 -17.40 -7.61
N ALA A 204 5.68 -18.11 -8.63
CA ALA A 204 4.99 -18.16 -9.92
C ALA A 204 3.68 -18.97 -9.86
N GLU A 205 3.59 -19.94 -8.93
CA GLU A 205 2.46 -20.86 -8.82
C GLU A 205 1.37 -20.35 -7.87
N ARG A 206 1.76 -19.67 -6.79
CA ARG A 206 0.85 -19.15 -5.75
C ARG A 206 1.22 -17.73 -5.33
N PRO A 207 1.21 -16.75 -6.25
CA PRO A 207 1.70 -15.40 -5.95
C PRO A 207 0.85 -14.69 -4.91
N GLY A 208 -0.47 -14.84 -4.96
CA GLY A 208 -1.37 -14.19 -4.01
C GLY A 208 -1.14 -14.66 -2.57
N ASP A 209 -1.14 -15.98 -2.36
CA ASP A 209 -0.84 -16.57 -1.05
C ASP A 209 0.57 -16.24 -0.57
N PHE A 210 1.56 -16.28 -1.47
CA PHE A 210 2.94 -15.97 -1.13
C PHE A 210 3.08 -14.52 -0.63
N ASN A 211 2.50 -13.57 -1.37
CA ASN A 211 2.51 -12.15 -1.01
C ASN A 211 1.76 -11.90 0.32
N GLN A 212 0.64 -12.59 0.56
CA GLN A 212 -0.03 -12.53 1.86
C GLN A 212 0.79 -13.16 2.98
N ALA A 213 1.53 -14.24 2.71
CA ALA A 213 2.41 -14.90 3.66
C ALA A 213 3.56 -13.98 4.10
N VAL A 214 4.24 -13.30 3.18
CA VAL A 214 5.33 -12.37 3.53
C VAL A 214 4.83 -11.14 4.30
N MET A 215 3.64 -10.61 3.98
CA MET A 215 3.01 -9.55 4.77
C MET A 215 2.68 -10.03 6.18
N ASP A 216 2.05 -11.21 6.30
CA ASP A 216 1.68 -11.78 7.60
C ASP A 216 2.92 -12.08 8.42
N LEU A 217 3.96 -12.66 7.83
CA LEU A 217 5.23 -12.92 8.51
C LEU A 217 5.88 -11.62 9.01
N GLY A 218 5.91 -10.60 8.15
CA GLY A 218 6.40 -9.27 8.50
C GLY A 218 5.64 -8.65 9.67
N SER A 219 4.32 -8.81 9.71
CA SER A 219 3.47 -8.22 10.75
C SER A 219 3.43 -9.01 12.06
N GLN A 220 3.55 -10.34 12.02
CA GLN A 220 3.34 -11.21 13.18
C GLN A 220 4.64 -11.69 13.84
N LEU A 221 5.68 -11.99 13.05
CA LEU A 221 6.94 -12.55 13.58
C LEU A 221 8.11 -11.60 13.40
N CYS A 222 8.29 -11.04 12.21
CA CYS A 222 9.38 -10.12 11.91
C CYS A 222 8.99 -8.67 12.27
N THR A 223 8.55 -8.45 13.51
CA THR A 223 8.07 -7.15 14.02
C THR A 223 9.18 -6.09 14.12
N PRO A 224 8.84 -4.78 14.17
CA PRO A 224 9.84 -3.72 14.30
C PRO A 224 10.73 -3.89 15.53
N THR A 225 10.11 -4.18 16.68
CA THR A 225 10.77 -4.44 17.97
C THR A 225 10.60 -5.91 18.34
N ASN A 226 11.65 -6.50 18.93
CA ASN A 226 11.70 -7.88 19.40
C ASN A 226 11.13 -8.92 18.39
N PRO A 227 11.70 -9.02 17.18
CA PRO A 227 11.25 -10.01 16.21
C PRO A 227 11.43 -11.44 16.75
N ALA A 228 10.43 -12.29 16.54
CA ALA A 228 10.42 -13.69 16.97
C ALA A 228 11.24 -14.59 16.02
N CYS A 229 12.52 -14.26 15.84
CA CYS A 229 13.41 -14.95 14.89
C CYS A 229 13.48 -16.48 15.09
N PRO A 230 13.55 -17.03 16.33
CA PRO A 230 13.56 -18.48 16.51
C PRO A 230 12.29 -19.20 16.02
N ALA A 231 11.15 -18.50 16.02
CA ALA A 231 9.87 -19.02 15.53
C ALA A 231 9.64 -18.73 14.04
N CYS A 232 10.50 -17.94 13.39
CA CYS A 232 10.35 -17.57 11.99
C CYS A 232 10.67 -18.78 11.08
N PRO A 233 9.75 -19.19 10.18
CA PRO A 233 9.92 -20.38 9.35
C PRO A 233 11.11 -20.27 8.40
N VAL A 234 11.53 -19.04 8.06
CA VAL A 234 12.62 -18.76 7.12
C VAL A 234 13.85 -18.15 7.81
N SER A 235 13.99 -18.33 9.13
CA SER A 235 15.12 -17.80 9.91
C SER A 235 16.48 -18.29 9.41
N GLY A 236 16.58 -19.55 8.96
CA GLY A 236 17.79 -20.11 8.35
C GLY A 236 18.25 -19.41 7.07
N TYR A 237 17.37 -18.64 6.44
CA TYR A 237 17.64 -17.87 5.23
C TYR A 237 17.85 -16.37 5.51
N CYS A 238 17.72 -15.95 6.77
CA CYS A 238 17.79 -14.54 7.13
C CYS A 238 19.24 -14.09 7.35
N GLY A 239 19.75 -13.23 6.46
CA GLY A 239 21.08 -12.63 6.59
C GLY A 239 21.25 -11.89 7.92
N ALA A 240 20.28 -11.05 8.29
CA ALA A 240 20.35 -10.28 9.52
C ALA A 240 20.37 -11.17 10.76
N TYR A 241 19.58 -12.25 10.80
CA TYR A 241 19.57 -13.13 11.96
C TYR A 241 20.89 -13.88 12.14
N ARG A 242 21.48 -14.36 11.04
CA ARG A 242 22.82 -15.00 11.06
C ARG A 242 23.92 -14.05 11.54
N GLN A 243 23.77 -12.75 11.30
CA GLN A 243 24.75 -11.72 11.66
C GLN A 243 24.41 -10.99 12.97
N GLY A 244 23.26 -11.27 13.60
CA GLY A 244 22.79 -10.54 14.79
C GLY A 244 22.24 -9.13 14.53
N LEU A 245 21.99 -8.76 13.27
CA LEU A 245 21.59 -7.40 12.86
C LEU A 245 20.07 -7.15 12.85
N GLN A 246 19.24 -8.10 13.28
CA GLN A 246 17.77 -7.98 13.19
C GLN A 246 17.20 -6.79 13.97
N HIS A 247 17.90 -6.30 15.01
CA HIS A 247 17.48 -5.14 15.82
C HIS A 247 17.94 -3.80 15.22
N GLU A 248 18.92 -3.83 14.31
CA GLU A 248 19.47 -2.64 13.65
C GLU A 248 18.82 -2.38 12.29
N LEU A 249 18.36 -3.45 11.62
CA LEU A 249 17.78 -3.36 10.29
C LEU A 249 16.24 -3.29 10.32
N PRO A 250 15.63 -2.53 9.40
CA PRO A 250 16.25 -1.73 8.34
C PRO A 250 16.87 -0.42 8.83
N ARG A 251 17.95 0.02 8.16
CA ARG A 251 18.45 1.40 8.31
C ARG A 251 17.41 2.37 7.75
N LYS A 252 17.16 3.45 8.49
CA LYS A 252 16.21 4.52 8.11
C LYS A 252 16.89 5.87 8.31
N PRO A 253 16.52 6.90 7.53
CA PRO A 253 17.05 8.22 7.78
C PRO A 253 16.45 8.78 9.07
N PRO A 254 17.10 9.80 9.67
CA PRO A 254 16.57 10.51 10.82
C PRO A 254 15.12 10.96 10.59
N ARG A 255 14.29 10.93 11.63
CA ARG A 255 12.94 11.47 11.54
C ARG A 255 13.02 12.98 11.31
N VAL A 256 12.25 13.48 10.35
CA VAL A 256 12.04 14.92 10.17
C VAL A 256 11.39 15.47 11.43
N ALA A 257 11.87 16.62 11.91
CA ALA A 257 11.29 17.29 13.07
C ALA A 257 9.82 17.67 12.79
N ILE A 258 8.96 17.43 13.77
CA ILE A 258 7.55 17.84 13.69
C ILE A 258 7.48 19.32 14.01
N THR A 259 6.90 20.12 13.12
CA THR A 259 6.62 21.54 13.37
C THR A 259 5.32 21.66 14.15
N ALA A 260 5.39 22.28 15.34
CA ALA A 260 4.19 22.69 16.07
C ALA A 260 3.54 23.86 15.32
N ILE A 261 2.23 23.77 15.07
CA ILE A 261 1.44 24.83 14.44
C ILE A 261 0.36 25.23 15.43
N CYS A 262 0.19 26.52 15.65
CA CYS A 262 -0.86 27.11 16.47
C CYS A 262 -1.89 27.78 15.54
N GLU A 263 -3.17 27.53 15.73
CA GLU A 263 -4.24 28.07 14.87
C GLU A 263 -5.36 28.66 15.73
N LEU A 264 -5.88 29.83 15.33
CA LEU A 264 -7.13 30.38 15.84
C LEU A 264 -8.28 29.90 14.94
N ALA A 265 -9.32 29.31 15.52
CA ALA A 265 -10.52 28.88 14.80
C ALA A 265 -11.73 29.75 15.16
N LEU A 266 -12.36 30.36 14.16
CA LEU A 266 -13.55 31.20 14.28
C LEU A 266 -14.77 30.49 13.68
N ILE A 267 -15.83 30.37 14.48
CA ILE A 267 -17.12 29.80 14.05
C ILE A 267 -18.22 30.84 14.28
N PRO A 268 -18.53 31.69 13.28
CA PRO A 268 -19.63 32.62 13.38
C PRO A 268 -20.96 31.88 13.59
N THR A 269 -21.79 32.39 14.49
CA THR A 269 -23.12 31.85 14.75
C THR A 269 -24.18 32.92 14.54
N ARG A 270 -25.38 32.48 14.16
CA ARG A 270 -26.59 33.32 14.14
C ARG A 270 -27.78 32.52 14.64
N VAL A 271 -28.79 33.22 15.15
CA VAL A 271 -30.11 32.62 15.45
C VAL A 271 -31.08 33.04 14.36
N HIS A 272 -31.68 32.07 13.67
CA HIS A 272 -32.69 32.31 12.65
C HIS A 272 -33.87 31.36 12.87
N ARG A 273 -35.09 31.91 12.98
CA ARG A 273 -36.32 31.15 13.27
C ARG A 273 -36.18 30.24 14.51
N GLY A 274 -35.58 30.76 15.59
CA GLY A 274 -35.35 30.01 16.83
C GLY A 274 -34.27 28.93 16.74
N GLN A 275 -33.64 28.73 15.58
CA GLN A 275 -32.57 27.75 15.39
C GLN A 275 -31.21 28.43 15.34
N ARG A 276 -30.23 27.88 16.08
CA ARG A 276 -28.83 28.29 15.98
C ARG A 276 -28.22 27.71 14.71
N GLN A 277 -27.65 28.58 13.90
CA GLN A 277 -26.94 28.24 12.66
C GLN A 277 -25.47 28.59 12.80
N PHE A 278 -24.60 27.77 12.23
CA PHE A 278 -23.16 27.93 12.24
C PHE A 278 -22.67 28.17 10.81
N LEU A 279 -21.75 29.12 10.63
CA LEU A 279 -21.08 29.31 9.35
C LEU A 279 -19.81 28.46 9.32
N LEU A 280 -19.77 27.50 8.40
CA LEU A 280 -18.59 26.72 8.07
C LEU A 280 -18.17 27.03 6.64
N ARG A 281 -16.89 26.83 6.33
CA ARG A 281 -16.38 26.91 4.96
C ARG A 281 -16.00 25.51 4.48
N ARG A 282 -16.17 25.27 3.18
CA ARG A 282 -15.61 24.07 2.54
C ARG A 282 -14.16 24.36 2.16
N ARG A 283 -13.25 23.50 2.58
CA ARG A 283 -11.81 23.66 2.31
C ARG A 283 -11.50 23.48 0.83
N GLU A 284 -10.67 24.36 0.29
CA GLU A 284 -10.34 24.41 -1.13
C GLU A 284 -9.28 23.37 -1.53
N ALA A 285 -9.08 23.18 -2.83
CA ALA A 285 -8.02 22.33 -3.34
C ALA A 285 -6.65 22.91 -2.96
N GLY A 286 -5.73 22.04 -2.50
CA GLY A 286 -4.39 22.46 -2.04
C GLY A 286 -4.31 22.77 -0.54
N GLU A 287 -5.44 23.02 0.13
CA GLU A 287 -5.46 23.18 1.59
C GLU A 287 -5.32 21.82 2.33
N ARG A 288 -4.81 21.85 3.57
CA ARG A 288 -4.93 20.72 4.51
C ARG A 288 -6.42 20.32 4.59
N TRP A 289 -6.75 19.03 4.62
CA TRP A 289 -8.16 18.58 4.68
C TRP A 289 -9.09 19.11 3.56
N ALA A 290 -8.55 19.43 2.38
CA ALA A 290 -9.31 19.85 1.19
C ALA A 290 -10.62 19.05 1.00
N GLY A 291 -11.71 19.77 0.67
CA GLY A 291 -13.05 19.22 0.43
C GLY A 291 -13.91 18.97 1.67
N MET A 292 -13.36 19.08 2.89
CA MET A 292 -14.11 19.00 4.15
C MET A 292 -14.74 20.33 4.54
N TRP A 293 -15.73 20.28 5.42
CA TRP A 293 -16.22 21.44 6.14
C TRP A 293 -15.32 21.72 7.35
N ASP A 294 -14.93 22.98 7.53
CA ASP A 294 -14.08 23.44 8.63
C ASP A 294 -14.50 24.83 9.09
N ALA A 295 -14.01 25.23 10.26
CA ALA A 295 -14.09 26.61 10.73
C ALA A 295 -13.19 27.51 9.86
N TRP A 296 -13.38 28.82 9.98
CA TRP A 296 -12.35 29.76 9.52
C TRP A 296 -11.15 29.64 10.45
N ARG A 297 -9.98 29.33 9.88
CA ARG A 297 -8.74 29.13 10.63
C ARG A 297 -7.65 30.05 10.12
N GLU A 298 -6.86 30.57 11.04
CA GLU A 298 -5.66 31.34 10.74
C GLU A 298 -4.52 30.85 11.63
N GLU A 299 -3.35 30.61 11.02
CA GLU A 299 -2.15 30.30 11.79
C GLU A 299 -1.80 31.51 12.65
N THR A 300 -1.55 31.25 13.93
CA THR A 300 -1.31 32.30 14.92
C THR A 300 -0.19 31.89 15.86
N ARG A 301 0.11 32.73 16.84
CA ARG A 301 1.07 32.44 17.90
C ARG A 301 0.36 32.11 19.21
N PRO A 302 0.91 31.26 20.08
CA PRO A 302 0.31 30.91 21.36
C PRO A 302 -0.13 32.13 22.19
N GLU A 303 0.66 33.22 22.16
CA GLU A 303 0.40 34.42 22.96
C GLU A 303 -0.90 35.14 22.57
N VAL A 304 -1.35 34.98 21.32
CA VAL A 304 -2.64 35.53 20.86
C VAL A 304 -3.81 34.77 21.47
N LEU A 305 -3.65 33.46 21.71
CA LEU A 305 -4.69 32.63 22.34
C LEU A 305 -4.77 32.89 23.84
N ASP A 306 -3.63 33.11 24.50
CA ASP A 306 -3.58 33.42 25.93
C ASP A 306 -4.35 34.71 26.26
N GLY A 307 -4.35 35.68 25.34
CA GLY A 307 -5.11 36.93 25.45
C GLY A 307 -6.62 36.81 25.24
N LEU A 308 -7.12 35.67 24.74
CA LEU A 308 -8.56 35.40 24.56
C LEU A 308 -9.20 34.73 25.78
N GLY A 309 -8.40 34.29 26.75
CA GLY A 309 -8.86 33.78 28.04
C GLY A 309 -9.31 34.91 28.97
N GLY A 310 -10.52 35.43 28.73
CA GLY A 310 -11.26 36.34 29.61
C GLY A 310 -12.67 35.85 29.82
#